data_AF-A0A1F8AZT7-F1
#
_entry.id   AF-A0A1F8AZT7-F1
#
_cell.length_a   1.000
_cell.length_b   1.000
_cell.length_c   1.000
_cell.angle_alpha   90.00
_cell.angle_beta   90.00
_cell.angle_gamma   90.00
#
_symmetry.space_group_name_H-M   'P 1'
#
loop_
_entity.id
_entity.type
_entity.pdbx_description
1 polymer ?
#
loop_
_entity_poly.entity_id
_entity_poly.type
_entity_poly.pdbx_seq_one_letter_code
_entity_poly.pdbx_strand_id
1 'polypeptide(L)'
;MTDDNPSSRLQIPAILGSPKSSILPKGTKLPKVGLKESKIKIVPDTNVYLSGIIFGGNPRKVLKLARNKIVVAYTSASILLEVAEKLNQKFHWDEEKVGKTLKAISKITEVINPATILSVVKKDKSDNKIIECALGAQANYIVSRDKHLLDFSEFEGIKIVTPRDFLRIVKSQS
;
A
#
# COMPACT_ATOMS: atom_id res chain seq x y z
N MET A 1 -45.45 3.75 45.08
CA MET A 1 -44.88 4.49 46.23
C MET A 1 -43.40 4.13 46.21
N THR A 2 -42.58 4.77 45.36
CA THR A 2 -41.85 6.04 45.61
C THR A 2 -40.95 5.87 46.85
N ASP A 3 -39.63 5.98 46.78
CA ASP A 3 -38.88 7.04 46.12
C ASP A 3 -37.49 6.63 45.59
N ASP A 4 -37.09 7.43 44.61
CA ASP A 4 -35.83 7.51 43.89
C ASP A 4 -34.59 7.72 44.78
N ASN A 5 -33.50 7.16 44.27
CA ASN A 5 -32.11 7.35 44.68
C ASN A 5 -31.48 8.52 43.90
N PRO A 6 -30.99 9.59 44.57
CA PRO A 6 -30.16 10.56 43.90
C PRO A 6 -28.72 10.61 44.47
N SER A 7 -27.77 10.51 43.54
CA SER A 7 -26.48 11.21 43.55
C SER A 7 -25.33 10.64 44.39
N SER A 8 -24.65 9.61 43.87
CA SER A 8 -23.20 9.44 44.06
C SER A 8 -22.42 10.18 42.96
N ARG A 9 -22.46 11.52 43.03
CA ARG A 9 -21.60 12.39 42.21
C ARG A 9 -20.23 12.45 42.89
N LEU A 10 -19.24 11.72 42.37
CA LEU A 10 -17.84 11.92 42.76
C LEU A 10 -17.47 13.39 42.51
N GLN A 11 -17.24 14.15 43.57
CA GLN A 11 -16.54 15.42 43.52
C GLN A 11 -15.06 15.14 43.24
N ILE A 12 -14.58 15.49 42.05
CA ILE A 12 -13.14 15.57 41.76
C ILE A 12 -12.71 17.01 42.10
N PRO A 13 -11.67 17.23 42.93
CA PRO A 13 -11.21 18.56 43.27
C PRO A 13 -10.62 19.27 42.05
N ALA A 14 -11.04 20.53 41.85
CA ALA A 14 -10.45 21.46 40.89
C ALA A 14 -9.03 21.84 41.33
N ILE A 15 -8.03 21.14 40.81
CA ILE A 15 -6.63 21.55 40.96
C ILE A 15 -6.27 22.46 39.80
N LEU A 16 -6.24 23.74 40.16
CA LEU A 16 -5.66 24.91 39.55
C LEU A 16 -4.40 24.66 38.68
N GLY A 17 -4.40 25.22 37.47
CA GLY A 17 -3.16 25.52 36.75
C GLY A 17 -3.28 25.51 35.24
N SER A 18 -3.92 26.51 34.65
CA SER A 18 -3.71 26.84 33.23
C SER A 18 -2.20 26.94 32.98
N PRO A 19 -1.63 26.28 31.95
CA PRO A 19 -0.24 26.52 31.62
C PRO A 19 -0.09 27.99 31.22
N LYS A 20 0.53 28.76 32.11
CA LYS A 20 1.06 30.09 31.83
C LYS A 20 1.90 29.98 30.57
N SER A 21 1.56 30.81 29.58
CA SER A 21 2.40 31.30 28.50
C SER A 21 3.87 30.89 28.65
N SER A 22 4.22 29.73 28.12
CA SER A 22 5.61 29.32 27.96
C SER A 22 6.15 30.01 26.73
N ILE A 23 7.01 30.97 27.02
CA ILE A 23 7.94 31.66 26.14
C ILE A 23 8.43 30.72 25.02
N LEU A 24 7.91 30.91 23.81
CA LEU A 24 8.52 30.35 22.60
C LEU A 24 9.84 31.12 22.37
N PRO A 25 11.01 30.46 22.30
CA PRO A 25 12.21 31.12 21.86
C PRO A 25 12.02 31.59 20.41
N LYS A 26 12.04 32.91 20.20
CA LYS A 26 12.13 33.50 18.86
C LYS A 26 13.47 33.06 18.26
N GLY A 27 13.42 32.29 17.18
CA GLY A 27 14.58 32.07 16.31
C GLY A 27 15.18 30.67 16.27
N THR A 28 14.50 29.62 16.73
CA THR A 28 14.89 28.26 16.31
C THR A 28 14.39 28.04 14.88
N LYS A 29 15.31 28.08 13.90
CA LYS A 29 15.03 27.46 12.60
C LYS A 29 14.65 26.02 12.89
N LEU A 30 13.38 25.68 12.67
CA LEU A 30 12.97 24.29 12.50
C LEU A 30 13.99 23.68 11.52
N PRO A 31 14.57 22.51 11.84
CA PRO A 31 15.44 21.85 10.89
C PRO A 31 14.66 21.78 9.58
N LYS A 32 15.25 22.30 8.50
CA LYS A 32 14.77 22.01 7.16
C LYS A 32 14.81 20.50 7.07
N VAL A 33 13.66 19.84 7.32
CA VAL A 33 13.47 18.43 7.03
C VAL A 33 13.75 18.36 5.54
N GLY A 34 14.95 17.92 5.19
CA GLY A 34 15.33 17.74 3.81
C GLY A 34 14.26 16.83 3.23
N LEU A 35 13.48 17.35 2.28
CA LEU A 35 12.63 16.55 1.43
C LEU A 35 13.58 15.62 0.67
N LYS A 36 13.91 14.50 1.31
CA LYS A 36 14.56 13.37 0.66
C LYS A 36 13.61 13.03 -0.47
N GLU A 37 14.02 13.21 -1.72
CA GLU A 37 13.19 12.88 -2.88
C GLU A 37 12.56 11.50 -2.65
N SER A 38 11.26 11.50 -2.37
CA SER A 38 10.58 10.29 -1.95
C SER A 38 10.42 9.45 -3.21
N LYS A 39 11.22 8.39 -3.32
CA LYS A 39 11.09 7.44 -4.43
C LYS A 39 9.64 6.98 -4.54
N ILE A 40 9.10 6.99 -5.75
CA ILE A 40 7.74 6.55 -6.04
C ILE A 40 7.58 5.10 -5.55
N LYS A 41 6.64 4.89 -4.65
CA LYS A 41 6.29 3.57 -4.10
C LYS A 41 5.06 3.01 -4.80
N ILE A 42 5.12 1.75 -5.20
CA ILE A 42 4.00 1.08 -5.88
C ILE A 42 3.69 -0.30 -5.31
N VAL A 43 2.44 -0.73 -5.47
CA VAL A 43 2.05 -2.13 -5.38
C VAL A 43 1.52 -2.59 -6.74
N PRO A 44 2.26 -3.44 -7.47
CA PRO A 44 1.73 -4.11 -8.64
C PRO A 44 0.69 -5.15 -8.22
N ASP A 45 -0.48 -5.14 -8.87
CA ASP A 45 -1.48 -6.18 -8.75
C ASP A 45 -0.95 -7.54 -9.28
N THR A 46 -1.46 -8.65 -8.74
CA THR A 46 -1.32 -10.01 -9.27
C THR A 46 -1.43 -10.06 -10.80
N ASN A 47 -2.41 -9.38 -11.40
CA ASN A 47 -2.59 -9.37 -12.86
C ASN A 47 -1.47 -8.66 -13.61
N VAL A 48 -0.79 -7.69 -12.97
CA VAL A 48 0.39 -7.02 -13.53
C VAL A 48 1.59 -7.94 -13.51
N TYR A 49 1.80 -8.71 -12.43
CA TYR A 49 2.84 -9.76 -12.40
C TYR A 49 2.61 -10.78 -13.50
N LEU A 50 1.43 -11.42 -13.55
CA LEU A 50 1.10 -12.45 -14.53
C LEU A 50 1.26 -11.92 -15.96
N SER A 51 0.70 -10.74 -16.24
CA SER A 51 0.79 -10.14 -17.58
C SER A 51 2.24 -9.82 -17.97
N GLY A 52 3.04 -9.29 -17.04
CA GLY A 52 4.42 -8.92 -17.31
C GLY A 52 5.33 -10.13 -17.53
N ILE A 53 5.07 -11.22 -16.81
CA ILE A 53 5.80 -12.48 -16.91
C ILE A 53 5.43 -13.18 -18.21
N ILE A 54 4.15 -13.44 -18.44
CA ILE A 54 3.66 -14.28 -19.55
C ILE A 54 3.67 -13.53 -20.89
N PHE A 55 3.07 -12.35 -20.95
CA PHE A 55 2.78 -11.67 -22.23
C PHE A 55 3.70 -10.48 -22.51
N GLY A 56 4.25 -9.85 -21.47
CA GLY A 56 5.11 -8.68 -21.62
C GLY A 56 4.35 -7.35 -21.63
N GLY A 57 4.63 -6.49 -22.62
CA GLY A 57 3.97 -5.20 -22.79
C GLY A 57 4.20 -4.18 -21.65
N ASN A 58 3.21 -3.34 -21.39
CA ASN A 58 3.28 -2.30 -20.35
C ASN A 58 3.48 -2.88 -18.94
N PRO A 59 2.80 -3.96 -18.51
CA PRO A 59 3.07 -4.61 -17.23
C PRO A 59 4.55 -4.98 -17.04
N ARG A 60 5.20 -5.57 -18.05
CA ARG A 60 6.64 -5.87 -17.98
C ARG A 60 7.50 -4.62 -17.87
N LYS A 61 7.12 -3.52 -18.54
CA LYS A 61 7.83 -2.23 -18.41
C LYS A 61 7.70 -1.68 -16.98
N VAL A 62 6.55 -1.82 -16.32
CA VAL A 62 6.38 -1.46 -14.90
C VAL A 62 7.32 -2.28 -14.01
N LEU A 63 7.37 -3.60 -14.19
CA LEU A 63 8.29 -4.46 -13.43
C LEU A 63 9.77 -4.10 -13.69
N LYS A 64 10.10 -3.66 -14.92
CA LYS A 64 11.45 -3.17 -15.23
C LYS A 64 11.80 -1.88 -14.50
N LEU A 65 10.85 -0.97 -14.25
CA LEU A 65 11.10 0.23 -13.44
C LEU A 65 11.53 -0.15 -12.01
N ALA A 66 10.86 -1.14 -11.41
CA ALA A 66 11.21 -1.67 -10.09
C ALA A 66 12.59 -2.35 -10.11
N ARG A 67 12.83 -3.23 -11.10
CA ARG A 67 14.13 -3.88 -11.30
C ARG A 67 15.28 -2.88 -11.44
N ASN A 68 15.05 -1.77 -12.14
CA ASN A 68 16.03 -0.71 -12.36
C ASN A 68 16.08 0.31 -11.23
N LYS A 69 15.35 0.08 -10.12
CA LYS A 69 15.30 0.94 -8.93
C LYS A 69 14.83 2.38 -9.20
N ILE A 70 14.10 2.59 -10.31
CA ILE A 70 13.44 3.87 -10.64
C ILE A 70 12.23 4.09 -9.72
N VAL A 71 11.57 3.00 -9.34
CA VAL A 71 10.47 2.98 -8.36
C VAL A 71 10.76 1.91 -7.32
N VAL A 72 10.13 2.00 -6.15
CA VAL A 72 10.17 0.95 -5.13
C VAL A 72 8.85 0.17 -5.22
N ALA A 73 8.92 -1.10 -5.59
CA ALA A 73 7.74 -1.96 -5.64
C ALA A 73 7.62 -2.75 -4.33
N TYR A 74 6.42 -2.84 -3.80
CA TYR A 74 6.08 -3.62 -2.63
C TYR A 74 5.18 -4.80 -3.01
N THR A 75 5.27 -5.88 -2.25
CA THR A 75 4.39 -7.05 -2.35
C THR A 75 4.18 -7.65 -0.96
N SER A 76 3.25 -8.60 -0.85
CA SER A 76 3.04 -9.41 0.35
C SER A 76 3.13 -10.90 0.03
N ALA A 77 3.20 -11.73 1.07
CA ALA A 77 3.10 -13.18 0.93
C ALA A 77 1.77 -13.61 0.26
N SER A 78 0.66 -12.95 0.59
CA SER A 78 -0.66 -13.26 0.01
C SER A 78 -0.74 -12.96 -1.50
N ILE A 79 -0.07 -11.91 -1.97
CA ILE A 79 0.03 -11.60 -3.40
C ILE A 79 0.93 -12.63 -4.11
N LEU A 80 2.08 -12.96 -3.53
CA LEU A 80 3.01 -13.93 -4.12
C LEU A 80 2.38 -15.32 -4.22
N LEU A 81 1.60 -15.73 -3.21
CA LEU A 81 0.86 -16.99 -3.22
C LEU A 81 -0.16 -17.02 -4.35
N GLU A 82 -0.93 -15.95 -4.54
CA GLU A 82 -1.90 -15.89 -5.65
C GLU A 82 -1.22 -15.91 -7.03
N VAL A 83 -0.08 -15.25 -7.17
CA VAL A 83 0.73 -15.33 -8.40
C VAL A 83 1.17 -16.79 -8.64
N ALA A 84 1.64 -17.49 -7.59
CA ALA A 84 2.06 -18.87 -7.68
C ALA A 84 0.91 -19.80 -8.10
N GLU A 85 -0.24 -19.69 -7.43
CA GLU A 85 -1.45 -20.46 -7.72
C GLU A 85 -1.90 -20.26 -9.17
N LYS A 86 -1.97 -19.00 -9.63
CA LYS A 86 -2.38 -18.71 -11.02
C LYS A 86 -1.37 -19.20 -12.05
N LEU A 87 -0.06 -19.10 -11.79
CA LEU A 87 0.97 -19.64 -12.68
C LEU A 87 0.87 -21.17 -12.80
N ASN A 88 0.63 -21.86 -11.69
CA ASN A 88 0.48 -23.30 -11.69
C ASN A 88 -0.87 -23.74 -12.31
N GLN A 89 -1.99 -23.24 -11.82
CA GLN A 89 -3.32 -23.74 -12.20
C GLN A 89 -3.75 -23.28 -13.60
N LYS A 90 -3.47 -22.03 -13.98
CA LYS A 90 -3.94 -21.46 -15.26
C LYS A 90 -2.94 -21.63 -16.40
N PHE A 91 -1.63 -21.64 -16.09
CA PHE A 91 -0.58 -21.72 -17.09
C PHE A 91 0.19 -23.04 -17.03
N HIS A 92 -0.17 -23.96 -16.14
CA HIS A 92 0.42 -25.30 -16.00
C HIS A 92 1.94 -25.28 -15.81
N TRP A 93 2.47 -24.27 -15.13
CA TRP A 93 3.88 -24.22 -14.78
C TRP A 93 4.18 -25.16 -13.61
N ASP A 94 5.26 -25.92 -13.73
CA ASP A 94 5.77 -26.75 -12.64
C ASP A 94 6.28 -25.90 -11.45
N GLU A 95 6.44 -26.57 -10.31
CA GLU A 95 6.86 -25.94 -9.05
C GLU A 95 8.24 -25.28 -9.14
N GLU A 96 9.16 -25.87 -9.91
CA GLU A 96 10.51 -25.33 -10.07
C GLU A 96 10.48 -23.98 -10.78
N LYS A 97 9.71 -23.88 -11.87
CA LYS A 97 9.53 -22.67 -12.66
C LYS A 97 8.76 -21.61 -11.90
N VAL A 98 7.74 -22.00 -11.14
CA VAL A 98 7.02 -21.09 -10.23
C VAL A 98 7.97 -20.55 -9.17
N GLY A 99 8.71 -21.42 -8.48
CA GLY A 99 9.67 -21.04 -7.44
C GLY A 99 10.76 -20.09 -7.93
N LYS A 100 11.35 -20.37 -9.11
CA LYS A 100 12.31 -19.47 -9.78
C LYS A 100 11.69 -18.10 -10.07
N THR A 101 10.43 -18.07 -10.45
CA THR A 101 9.69 -16.84 -10.77
C THR A 101 9.40 -16.02 -9.52
N LEU A 102 8.90 -16.63 -8.45
CA LEU A 102 8.68 -15.95 -7.18
C LEU A 102 9.99 -15.38 -6.62
N LYS A 103 11.09 -16.15 -6.69
CA LYS A 103 12.42 -15.68 -6.32
C LYS A 103 12.88 -14.48 -7.14
N ALA A 104 12.52 -14.41 -8.42
CA ALA A 104 12.83 -13.25 -9.27
C ALA A 104 11.98 -12.04 -8.90
N ILE A 105 10.70 -12.23 -8.55
CA ILE A 105 9.83 -11.16 -8.05
C ILE A 105 10.37 -10.59 -6.74
N SER A 106 10.67 -11.43 -5.75
CA SER A 106 11.19 -10.99 -4.44
C SER A 106 12.54 -10.26 -4.52
N LYS A 107 13.29 -10.39 -5.63
CA LYS A 107 14.53 -9.63 -5.84
C LYS A 107 14.29 -8.20 -6.33
N ILE A 108 13.11 -7.90 -6.84
CA ILE A 108 12.74 -6.59 -7.39
C ILE A 108 11.66 -5.89 -6.57
N THR A 109 11.22 -6.51 -5.47
CA THR A 109 10.19 -5.99 -4.57
C THR A 109 10.61 -6.05 -3.12
N GLU A 110 10.08 -5.14 -2.32
CA GLU A 110 10.10 -5.22 -0.86
C GLU A 110 8.90 -6.06 -0.40
N VAL A 111 9.16 -7.20 0.26
CA VAL A 111 8.10 -8.07 0.77
C VAL A 111 7.72 -7.62 2.18
N ILE A 112 6.47 -7.24 2.37
CA ILE A 112 5.94 -6.79 3.67
C ILE A 112 4.86 -7.74 4.18
N ASN A 113 4.67 -7.72 5.50
CA ASN A 113 3.49 -8.30 6.14
C ASN A 113 2.54 -7.15 6.53
N PRO A 114 1.41 -6.95 5.83
CA PRO A 114 0.48 -5.87 6.15
C PRO A 114 -0.06 -6.02 7.58
N ALA A 115 0.09 -4.99 8.41
CA ALA A 115 -0.47 -4.98 9.77
C ALA A 115 -1.99 -4.78 9.76
N THR A 116 -2.50 -4.10 8.73
CA THR A 116 -3.93 -3.86 8.53
C THR A 116 -4.52 -5.04 7.76
N ILE A 117 -5.38 -5.82 8.43
CA ILE A 117 -6.27 -6.77 7.78
C ILE A 117 -7.61 -6.04 7.63
N LEU A 118 -8.03 -5.77 6.40
CA LEU A 118 -9.30 -5.10 6.11
C LEU A 118 -10.44 -6.10 6.35
N SER A 119 -10.92 -6.18 7.58
CA SER A 119 -12.09 -6.98 7.97
C SER A 119 -13.43 -6.41 7.47
N VAL A 120 -13.42 -5.27 6.76
CA VAL A 120 -14.62 -4.45 6.48
C VAL A 120 -15.04 -4.42 5.00
N VAL A 121 -14.18 -4.76 4.03
CA VAL A 121 -14.58 -4.71 2.61
C VAL A 121 -15.41 -5.95 2.26
N LYS A 122 -16.73 -5.83 2.46
CA LYS A 122 -17.74 -6.88 2.27
C LYS A 122 -18.09 -7.20 0.81
N LYS A 123 -17.58 -6.47 -0.19
CA LYS A 123 -18.04 -6.59 -1.57
C LYS A 123 -17.17 -7.41 -2.51
N ASP A 124 -15.85 -7.47 -2.32
CA ASP A 124 -14.99 -8.40 -3.06
C ASP A 124 -13.70 -8.74 -2.28
N LYS A 125 -13.65 -9.95 -1.69
CA LYS A 125 -12.54 -10.37 -0.80
C LYS A 125 -11.21 -10.57 -1.54
N SER A 126 -11.26 -10.71 -2.86
CA SER A 126 -10.10 -10.90 -3.75
C SER A 126 -9.10 -9.75 -3.64
N ASP A 127 -9.60 -8.52 -3.68
CA ASP A 127 -8.78 -7.34 -3.95
C ASP A 127 -8.21 -6.71 -2.68
N ASN A 128 -8.76 -7.09 -1.52
CA ASN A 128 -8.35 -6.59 -0.21
C ASN A 128 -6.85 -6.73 0.01
N LYS A 129 -6.24 -7.84 -0.41
CA LYS A 129 -4.80 -8.07 -0.22
C LYS A 129 -3.92 -7.04 -0.93
N ILE A 130 -4.36 -6.51 -2.08
CA ILE A 130 -3.64 -5.46 -2.82
C ILE A 130 -3.70 -4.16 -2.04
N ILE A 131 -4.90 -3.80 -1.56
CA ILE A 131 -5.14 -2.59 -0.79
C ILE A 131 -4.41 -2.64 0.56
N GLU A 132 -4.50 -3.75 1.29
CA GLU A 132 -3.78 -3.99 2.55
C GLU A 132 -2.27 -3.83 2.37
N CYS A 133 -1.71 -4.41 1.31
CA CYS A 133 -0.30 -4.25 0.98
C CYS A 133 0.04 -2.78 0.68
N ALA A 134 -0.80 -2.09 -0.09
CA ALA A 134 -0.57 -0.70 -0.43
C ALA A 134 -0.62 0.23 0.79
N LEU A 135 -1.58 0.01 1.71
CA LEU A 135 -1.66 0.72 2.99
C LEU A 135 -0.43 0.45 3.86
N GLY A 136 -0.06 -0.82 4.04
CA GLY A 136 1.10 -1.21 4.84
C GLY A 136 2.43 -0.66 4.29
N ALA A 137 2.53 -0.51 2.96
CA ALA A 137 3.70 0.07 2.30
C ALA A 137 3.71 1.61 2.28
N GLN A 138 2.59 2.25 2.63
CA GLN A 138 2.33 3.66 2.35
C GLN A 138 2.61 3.97 0.86
N ALA A 139 2.06 3.13 -0.02
CA ALA A 139 2.30 3.22 -1.45
C ALA A 139 1.68 4.49 -2.03
N ASN A 140 2.32 5.05 -3.06
CA ASN A 140 1.72 6.16 -3.81
C ASN A 140 0.71 5.66 -4.83
N TYR A 141 0.96 4.46 -5.40
CA TYR A 141 0.14 3.90 -6.46
C TYR A 141 -0.11 2.39 -6.29
N ILE A 142 -1.33 1.97 -6.57
CA ILE A 142 -1.63 0.60 -6.98
C ILE A 142 -1.62 0.58 -8.51
N VAL A 143 -0.87 -0.36 -9.10
CA VAL A 143 -0.86 -0.54 -10.56
C VAL A 143 -1.69 -1.78 -10.87
N SER A 144 -2.87 -1.58 -11.46
CA SER A 144 -3.84 -2.66 -11.72
C SER A 144 -4.44 -2.56 -13.12
N ARG A 145 -4.97 -3.69 -13.62
CA ARG A 145 -5.85 -3.73 -14.81
C ARG A 145 -7.28 -4.12 -14.45
N ASP A 146 -7.55 -4.32 -13.17
CA ASP A 146 -8.87 -4.69 -12.69
C ASP A 146 -9.79 -3.48 -12.71
N LYS A 147 -10.92 -3.61 -13.41
CA LYS A 147 -11.89 -2.51 -13.52
C LYS A 147 -12.50 -2.18 -12.17
N HIS A 148 -12.76 -3.18 -11.32
CA HIS A 148 -13.34 -2.97 -10.01
C HIS A 148 -12.43 -2.13 -9.12
N LEU A 149 -11.11 -2.39 -9.14
CA LEU A 149 -10.14 -1.54 -8.45
C LEU A 149 -10.04 -0.15 -9.09
N LEU A 150 -10.04 -0.07 -10.41
CA LEU A 150 -9.92 1.20 -11.13
C LEU A 150 -11.13 2.12 -10.91
N ASP A 151 -12.32 1.58 -10.63
CA ASP A 151 -13.53 2.37 -10.34
C ASP A 151 -13.41 3.20 -9.05
N PHE A 152 -12.57 2.79 -8.09
CA PHE A 152 -12.31 3.59 -6.89
C PHE A 152 -11.45 4.82 -7.20
N SER A 153 -10.63 4.79 -8.26
CA SER A 153 -9.64 5.80 -8.69
C SER A 153 -8.55 6.16 -7.66
N GLU A 154 -8.90 6.24 -6.37
CA GLU A 154 -8.04 6.51 -5.24
C GLU A 154 -8.64 5.86 -3.97
N PHE A 155 -7.78 5.36 -3.09
CA PHE A 155 -8.18 4.80 -1.79
C PHE A 155 -7.21 5.27 -0.71
N GLU A 156 -7.67 6.00 0.30
CA GLU A 156 -6.84 6.49 1.42
C GLU A 156 -5.54 7.20 0.96
N GLY A 157 -5.62 8.02 -0.09
CA GLY A 157 -4.47 8.73 -0.67
C GLY A 157 -3.64 7.92 -1.67
N ILE A 158 -4.01 6.66 -1.92
CA ILE A 158 -3.31 5.74 -2.84
C ILE A 158 -4.02 5.74 -4.18
N LYS A 159 -3.34 6.21 -5.24
CA LYS A 159 -3.92 6.27 -6.58
C LYS A 159 -3.93 4.90 -7.27
N ILE A 160 -5.04 4.53 -7.89
CA ILE A 160 -5.16 3.27 -8.62
C ILE A 160 -5.09 3.59 -10.11
N VAL A 161 -4.07 3.05 -10.79
CA VAL A 161 -3.75 3.42 -12.18
C VAL A 161 -3.46 2.21 -13.05
N THR A 162 -3.72 2.34 -14.34
CA THR A 162 -3.34 1.31 -15.30
C THR A 162 -1.81 1.26 -15.49
N PRO A 163 -1.22 0.13 -15.92
CA PRO A 163 0.19 0.09 -16.30
C PRO A 163 0.56 1.11 -17.39
N ARG A 164 -0.37 1.46 -18.27
CA ARG A 164 -0.12 2.47 -19.31
C ARG A 164 0.02 3.86 -18.69
N ASP A 165 -0.89 4.22 -17.80
CA ASP A 165 -0.93 5.56 -17.21
C ASP A 165 0.19 5.72 -16.18
N PHE A 166 0.50 4.68 -15.41
CA PHE A 166 1.65 4.69 -14.52
C PHE A 166 2.97 4.99 -15.25
N LEU A 167 3.18 4.37 -16.42
CA LEU A 167 4.37 4.65 -17.24
C LEU A 167 4.42 6.08 -17.75
N ARG A 168 3.26 6.73 -18.00
CA ARG A 168 3.21 8.16 -18.37
C ARG A 168 3.57 9.05 -17.18
N ILE A 169 3.03 8.75 -16.00
CA ILE A 169 3.31 9.47 -14.76
C ILE A 169 4.82 9.47 -14.47
N VAL A 170 5.48 8.31 -14.52
CA VAL A 170 6.92 8.21 -14.26
C VAL A 170 7.74 8.98 -15.30
N LYS A 171 7.35 8.94 -16.58
CA LYS A 171 8.02 9.70 -17.65
C LYS A 171 7.89 11.22 -17.48
N SER A 172 6.76 11.71 -16.96
CA SER A 172 6.57 13.15 -16.74
C SER A 172 7.35 13.71 -15.54
N GLN A 173 7.93 12.82 -14.71
CA GLN A 173 8.72 13.19 -13.54
C GLN A 173 10.23 12.93 -13.71
N SER A 174 10.64 12.43 -14.88
CA SER A 174 12.05 12.22 -15.27
C SER A 174 12.47 13.28 -16.27
#